data_AF-A0A1G7ERZ4-F1
#
_entry.id   AF-A0A1G7ERZ4-F1
#
_cell.length_a   1.000
_cell.length_b   1.000
_cell.length_c   1.000
_cell.angle_alpha   90.00
_cell.angle_beta   90.00
_cell.angle_gamma   90.00
#
_symmetry.space_group_name_H-M   'P 1'
#
loop_
_entity.id
_entity.type
_entity.pdbx_description
1 polymer ?
#
loop_
_entity_poly.entity_id
_entity_poly.type
_entity_poly.pdbx_seq_one_letter_code
_entity_poly.pdbx_strand_id
1 'polypeptide(L)'
;MKPIGPFIAAALLALPGGAAAEKFDAEVMTHAATGNVAVVEGAKAQLVSTAEGIAGEFSTQGLKPGHVYTMWVAILNQPENCEMVSADHCTAGDVVGRADIVDSDVTYGDGAIAGADGSATFRTFVPAGALEGSWMGNALKDPMGAEVHFALHDHGPMIEGQLPEMLTTARAGCTDESLPAGWPDSARANGATGPNACQMAQFSIFKQK
;
A
#
# COMPACT_ATOMS: atom_id res chain seq x y z
N MET A 1 65.07 36.88 12.96
CA MET A 1 63.88 36.95 12.09
C MET A 1 63.65 35.56 11.49
N LYS A 2 62.43 35.05 11.64
CA LYS A 2 61.97 33.71 11.22
C LYS A 2 61.51 33.75 9.75
N PRO A 3 61.59 32.65 8.99
CA PRO A 3 60.32 32.13 8.45
C PRO A 3 60.26 30.59 8.34
N ILE A 4 59.13 30.14 7.78
CA ILE A 4 58.78 28.78 7.28
C ILE A 4 58.02 27.94 8.34
N GLY A 5 56.83 27.38 8.08
CA GLY A 5 56.09 27.17 6.83
C GLY A 5 54.59 26.93 7.06
N PRO A 6 53.84 26.57 6.01
CA PRO A 6 52.38 26.63 5.98
C PRO A 6 51.74 25.43 6.69
N PHE A 7 50.73 25.71 7.50
CA PHE A 7 49.77 24.71 7.98
C PHE A 7 48.88 24.28 6.80
N ILE A 8 48.97 23.02 6.41
CA ILE A 8 47.97 22.39 5.53
C ILE A 8 46.76 22.09 6.40
N ALA A 9 45.67 22.82 6.19
CA ALA A 9 44.36 22.49 6.74
C ALA A 9 43.78 21.31 5.95
N ALA A 10 43.62 20.16 6.61
CA ALA A 10 42.85 19.05 6.07
C ALA A 10 41.36 19.42 6.14
N ALA A 11 40.72 19.61 4.98
CA ALA A 11 39.27 19.73 4.90
C ALA A 11 38.66 18.34 5.11
N LEU A 12 37.97 18.14 6.23
CA LEU A 12 37.05 17.01 6.41
C LEU A 12 35.90 17.19 5.41
N LEU A 13 35.84 16.34 4.39
CA LEU A 13 34.66 16.19 3.56
C LEU A 13 33.57 15.55 4.44
N ALA A 14 32.60 16.36 4.87
CA ALA A 14 31.35 15.82 5.41
C ALA A 14 30.65 15.04 4.30
N LEU A 15 30.51 13.74 4.47
CA LEU A 15 29.62 12.94 3.65
C LEU A 15 28.20 13.51 3.83
N PRO A 16 27.40 13.69 2.76
CA PRO A 16 26.01 14.04 2.91
C PRO A 16 25.34 12.98 3.79
N GLY A 17 24.73 13.41 4.89
CA GLY A 17 23.99 12.51 5.79
C GLY A 17 22.93 11.77 4.98
N GLY A 18 22.84 10.46 5.15
CA GLY A 18 21.77 9.67 4.55
C GLY A 18 20.42 10.25 4.97
N ALA A 19 19.47 10.30 4.02
CA ALA A 19 18.10 10.72 4.30
C ALA A 19 17.57 9.94 5.53
N ALA A 20 16.88 10.64 6.43
CA ALA A 20 16.25 10.00 7.58
C ALA A 20 15.25 8.95 7.04
N ALA A 21 15.41 7.71 7.50
CA ALA A 21 14.55 6.59 7.14
C ALA A 21 13.99 5.98 8.41
N GLU A 22 12.68 5.79 8.44
CA GLU A 22 11.97 5.14 9.55
C GLU A 22 11.39 3.82 9.08
N LYS A 23 11.42 2.81 9.96
CA LYS A 23 10.93 1.47 9.67
C LYS A 23 9.76 1.14 10.59
N PHE A 24 8.70 0.63 9.98
CA PHE A 24 7.49 0.18 10.66
C PHE A 24 7.23 -1.29 10.31
N ASP A 25 6.76 -2.02 11.30
CA ASP A 25 6.24 -3.39 11.15
C ASP A 25 4.75 -3.35 11.51
N ALA A 26 3.93 -4.09 10.78
CA ALA A 26 2.51 -4.22 11.05
C ALA A 26 2.07 -5.69 10.96
N GLU A 27 1.05 -6.02 11.74
CA GLU A 27 0.35 -7.30 11.59
C GLU A 27 -0.39 -7.35 10.26
N VAL A 28 -0.44 -8.55 9.69
CA VAL A 28 -1.31 -8.83 8.55
C VAL A 28 -2.60 -9.45 9.08
N MET A 29 -3.73 -8.90 8.68
CA MET A 29 -5.06 -9.29 9.14
C MET A 29 -5.90 -9.79 7.97
N THR A 30 -6.79 -10.76 8.19
CA THR A 30 -7.85 -11.08 7.23
C THR A 30 -8.85 -9.93 7.12
N HIS A 31 -9.36 -9.69 5.91
CA HIS A 31 -10.37 -8.67 5.69
C HIS A 31 -11.77 -9.21 6.03
N ALA A 32 -12.65 -8.36 6.55
CA ALA A 32 -14.02 -8.73 6.96
C ALA A 32 -14.87 -9.35 5.82
N ALA A 33 -14.53 -9.05 4.57
CA ALA A 33 -15.17 -9.65 3.39
C ALA A 33 -14.93 -11.18 3.30
N THR A 34 -13.86 -11.68 3.93
CA THR A 34 -13.54 -13.11 4.02
C THR A 34 -14.13 -13.78 5.27
N GLY A 35 -14.83 -13.04 6.14
CA GLY A 35 -15.39 -13.51 7.40
C GLY A 35 -14.83 -12.75 8.61
N ASN A 36 -14.47 -13.46 9.67
CA ASN A 36 -13.91 -12.82 10.87
C ASN A 36 -12.53 -12.25 10.58
N VAL A 37 -12.28 -11.04 11.09
CA VAL A 37 -10.95 -10.41 11.08
C VAL A 37 -10.07 -11.11 12.12
N ALA A 38 -8.92 -11.62 11.67
CA ALA A 38 -7.95 -12.32 12.50
C ALA A 38 -6.53 -12.09 11.97
N VAL A 39 -5.54 -12.21 12.85
CA VAL A 39 -4.13 -12.18 12.48
C VAL A 39 -3.82 -13.36 11.56
N VAL A 40 -3.06 -13.11 10.50
CA VAL A 40 -2.52 -14.14 9.60
C VAL A 40 -1.17 -14.60 10.16
N GLU A 41 -1.18 -15.74 10.83
CA GLU A 41 0.03 -16.30 11.44
C GLU A 41 1.16 -16.52 10.42
N GLY A 42 2.37 -16.09 10.78
CA GLY A 42 3.55 -16.20 9.92
C GLY A 42 3.57 -15.25 8.72
N ALA A 43 2.60 -14.34 8.60
CA ALA A 43 2.65 -13.23 7.66
C ALA A 43 3.37 -12.01 8.28
N LYS A 44 3.84 -11.10 7.43
CA LYS A 44 4.59 -9.91 7.82
C LYS A 44 4.39 -8.78 6.84
N ALA A 45 4.13 -7.59 7.36
CA ALA A 45 4.15 -6.36 6.58
C ALA A 45 5.20 -5.39 7.14
N GLN A 46 6.01 -4.81 6.25
CA GLN A 46 7.03 -3.83 6.58
C GLN A 46 6.88 -2.58 5.71
N LEU A 47 7.13 -1.43 6.30
CA LEU A 47 7.20 -0.14 5.63
C LEU A 47 8.52 0.55 5.98
N VAL A 48 9.18 1.12 4.99
CA VAL A 48 10.27 2.07 5.17
C VAL A 48 9.81 3.40 4.59
N SER A 49 9.98 4.47 5.36
CA SER A 49 9.53 5.80 4.96
C SER A 49 10.67 6.80 5.03
N THR A 50 10.77 7.64 4.01
CA THR A 50 11.75 8.73 3.90
C THR A 50 11.05 9.98 3.36
N ALA A 51 11.73 11.12 3.32
CA ALA A 51 11.16 12.32 2.73
C ALA A 51 10.79 12.17 1.23
N GLU A 52 11.41 11.19 0.56
CA GLU A 52 11.22 10.91 -0.87
C GLU A 52 10.05 9.98 -1.17
N GLY A 53 9.50 9.29 -0.16
CA GLY A 53 8.38 8.36 -0.35
C GLY A 53 8.40 7.20 0.63
N ILE A 54 7.68 6.14 0.27
CA ILE A 54 7.58 4.91 1.05
C ILE A 54 7.95 3.67 0.21
N ALA A 55 8.59 2.70 0.84
CA ALA A 55 8.85 1.38 0.29
C ALA A 55 8.22 0.32 1.20
N GLY A 56 7.56 -0.67 0.61
CA GLY A 56 6.79 -1.67 1.35
C GLY A 56 7.11 -3.09 0.94
N GLU A 57 7.03 -4.00 1.90
CA GLU A 57 6.91 -5.44 1.64
C GLU A 57 5.72 -6.00 2.42
N PHE A 58 4.90 -6.81 1.75
CA PHE A 58 3.79 -7.55 2.34
C PHE A 58 3.98 -9.03 1.99
N SER A 59 4.48 -9.82 2.92
CA SER A 59 4.68 -11.26 2.78
C SER A 59 3.60 -11.99 3.55
N THR A 60 2.78 -12.79 2.88
CA THR A 60 1.59 -13.39 3.49
C THR A 60 1.35 -14.85 3.12
N GLN A 61 0.36 -15.44 3.78
CA GLN A 61 -0.08 -16.83 3.67
C GLN A 61 -1.61 -16.92 3.75
N GLY A 62 -2.16 -18.13 3.59
CA GLY A 62 -3.60 -18.37 3.69
C GLY A 62 -4.40 -17.81 2.51
N LEU A 63 -3.73 -17.46 1.41
CA LEU A 63 -4.38 -17.09 0.15
C LEU A 63 -4.88 -18.35 -0.57
N LYS A 64 -5.83 -18.18 -1.49
CA LYS A 64 -6.32 -19.29 -2.32
C LYS A 64 -5.28 -19.62 -3.39
N PRO A 65 -4.74 -20.84 -3.44
CA PRO A 65 -3.72 -21.19 -4.43
C PRO A 65 -4.17 -20.94 -5.86
N GLY A 66 -3.29 -20.33 -6.67
CA GLY A 66 -3.55 -20.04 -8.08
C GLY A 66 -4.49 -18.85 -8.35
N HIS A 67 -5.02 -18.20 -7.31
CA HIS A 67 -5.72 -16.92 -7.47
C HIS A 67 -4.74 -15.79 -7.75
N VAL A 68 -5.22 -14.77 -8.46
CA VAL A 68 -4.50 -13.53 -8.73
C VAL A 68 -4.88 -12.49 -7.67
N TYR A 69 -3.88 -11.79 -7.15
CA TYR A 69 -4.06 -10.77 -6.13
C TYR A 69 -3.34 -9.48 -6.53
N THR A 70 -3.93 -8.35 -6.18
CA THR A 70 -3.26 -7.04 -6.21
C THR A 70 -3.16 -6.47 -4.81
N MET A 71 -2.05 -5.82 -4.52
CA MET A 71 -1.86 -4.99 -3.33
C MET A 71 -2.10 -3.53 -3.70
N TRP A 72 -3.05 -2.91 -3.01
CA TRP A 72 -3.32 -1.49 -3.09
C TRP A 72 -2.74 -0.78 -1.87
N VAL A 73 -2.18 0.40 -2.09
CA VAL A 73 -1.61 1.25 -1.06
C VAL A 73 -2.56 2.42 -0.83
N ALA A 74 -3.28 2.37 0.28
CA ALA A 74 -4.04 3.53 0.76
C ALA A 74 -3.11 4.42 1.58
N ILE A 75 -3.17 5.72 1.30
CA ILE A 75 -2.39 6.77 1.93
C ILE A 75 -3.39 7.71 2.58
N LEU A 76 -3.12 8.10 3.82
CA LEU A 76 -3.88 9.13 4.51
C LEU A 76 -2.89 10.18 4.99
N ASN A 77 -2.91 11.36 4.36
CA ASN A 77 -1.98 12.43 4.68
C ASN A 77 -2.37 13.20 5.96
N GLN A 78 -3.64 13.09 6.39
CA GLN A 78 -4.17 13.71 7.62
C GLN A 78 -4.92 12.66 8.47
N PRO A 79 -4.23 11.63 8.97
CA PRO A 79 -4.87 10.54 9.71
C PRO A 79 -5.50 11.00 11.04
N GLU A 80 -5.08 12.15 11.59
CA GLU A 80 -5.68 12.76 12.77
C GLU A 80 -7.15 13.18 12.58
N ASN A 81 -7.62 13.32 11.33
CA ASN A 81 -8.99 13.71 11.00
C ASN A 81 -9.93 12.52 10.77
N CYS A 82 -9.45 11.30 10.95
CA CYS A 82 -10.24 10.09 10.80
C CYS A 82 -11.36 10.02 11.85
N GLU A 83 -12.49 9.42 11.48
CA GLU A 83 -13.59 9.22 12.41
C GLU A 83 -13.31 8.00 13.30
N MET A 84 -12.50 8.22 14.32
CA MET A 84 -12.02 7.17 15.23
C MET A 84 -13.11 6.75 16.23
N VAL A 85 -14.20 6.13 15.75
CA VAL A 85 -15.33 5.74 16.62
C VAL A 85 -14.99 4.52 17.49
N SER A 86 -14.17 3.59 16.98
CA SER A 86 -13.78 2.36 17.70
C SER A 86 -12.46 1.74 17.27
N ALA A 87 -11.70 2.39 16.39
CA ALA A 87 -10.38 1.97 15.95
C ALA A 87 -9.34 2.99 16.40
N ASP A 88 -8.09 2.57 16.57
CA ASP A 88 -6.96 3.47 16.80
C ASP A 88 -6.22 3.83 15.50
N HIS A 89 -6.72 3.35 14.36
CA HIS A 89 -6.34 3.71 13.00
C HIS A 89 -7.56 4.15 12.16
N CYS A 90 -7.31 4.78 11.02
CA CYS A 90 -8.34 5.10 10.05
C CYS A 90 -8.97 3.84 9.46
N THR A 91 -10.22 3.92 9.04
CA THR A 91 -10.96 2.80 8.46
C THR A 91 -11.03 2.90 6.94
N ALA A 92 -11.44 1.81 6.26
CA ALA A 92 -11.76 1.87 4.84
C ALA A 92 -12.82 2.95 4.53
N GLY A 93 -13.74 3.21 5.46
CA GLY A 93 -14.73 4.30 5.33
C GLY A 93 -14.09 5.68 5.31
N ASP A 94 -13.01 5.89 6.05
CA ASP A 94 -12.22 7.14 5.99
C ASP A 94 -11.49 7.24 4.65
N VAL A 95 -10.84 6.15 4.22
CA VAL A 95 -10.04 6.10 2.99
C VAL A 95 -10.85 6.48 1.76
N VAL A 96 -12.04 5.91 1.55
CA VAL A 96 -12.84 6.18 0.33
C VAL A 96 -14.02 7.13 0.55
N GLY A 97 -14.62 7.12 1.74
CA GLY A 97 -15.83 7.89 2.04
C GLY A 97 -15.56 9.30 2.56
N ARG A 98 -14.35 9.56 3.05
CA ARG A 98 -13.95 10.85 3.64
C ARG A 98 -12.64 11.36 3.07
N ALA A 99 -12.33 11.02 1.82
CA ALA A 99 -11.01 11.28 1.23
C ALA A 99 -10.60 12.76 1.25
N ASP A 100 -11.55 13.68 1.10
CA ASP A 100 -11.29 15.13 1.18
C ASP A 100 -10.96 15.62 2.61
N ILE A 101 -11.35 14.86 3.65
CA ILE A 101 -11.15 15.22 5.06
C ILE A 101 -9.82 14.69 5.58
N VAL A 102 -9.50 13.45 5.25
CA VAL A 102 -8.26 12.77 5.69
C VAL A 102 -7.14 12.89 4.64
N ASP A 103 -7.42 13.61 3.55
CA ASP A 103 -6.53 13.82 2.41
C ASP A 103 -5.94 12.50 1.90
N SER A 104 -6.82 11.52 1.66
CA SER A 104 -6.41 10.16 1.29
C SER A 104 -6.30 9.96 -0.21
N ASP A 105 -5.40 9.06 -0.60
CA ASP A 105 -5.30 8.53 -1.96
C ASP A 105 -5.12 7.01 -1.95
N VAL A 106 -5.40 6.34 -3.06
CA VAL A 106 -5.17 4.90 -3.23
C VAL A 106 -4.46 4.68 -4.55
N THR A 107 -3.32 3.98 -4.51
CA THR A 107 -2.52 3.65 -5.70
C THR A 107 -2.20 2.17 -5.75
N TYR A 108 -1.94 1.67 -6.95
CA TYR A 108 -1.43 0.32 -7.16
C TYR A 108 -0.06 0.16 -6.47
N GLY A 109 0.13 -0.96 -5.79
CA GLY A 109 1.39 -1.33 -5.15
C GLY A 109 2.12 -2.44 -5.90
N ASP A 110 1.50 -3.61 -5.98
CA ASP A 110 2.07 -4.79 -6.65
C ASP A 110 0.99 -5.83 -6.97
N GLY A 111 1.33 -6.88 -7.71
CA GLY A 111 0.45 -7.96 -8.08
C GLY A 111 1.16 -9.31 -8.10
N ALA A 112 0.49 -10.35 -7.61
CA ALA A 112 1.08 -11.68 -7.53
C ALA A 112 0.01 -12.77 -7.72
N ILE A 113 0.47 -13.95 -8.15
CA ILE A 113 -0.32 -15.18 -8.12
C ILE A 113 0.04 -15.92 -6.84
N ALA A 114 -0.96 -16.32 -6.05
CA ALA A 114 -0.71 -17.09 -4.85
C ALA A 114 -0.12 -18.47 -5.19
N GLY A 115 0.95 -18.83 -4.48
CA GLY A 115 1.62 -20.12 -4.61
C GLY A 115 0.73 -21.30 -4.23
N ALA A 116 1.20 -22.51 -4.53
CA ALA A 116 0.48 -23.75 -4.20
C ALA A 116 0.23 -23.93 -2.69
N ASP A 117 1.07 -23.31 -1.85
CA ASP A 117 0.96 -23.28 -0.39
C ASP A 117 0.11 -22.11 0.13
N GLY A 118 -0.47 -21.30 -0.76
CA GLY A 118 -1.25 -20.12 -0.40
C GLY A 118 -0.40 -18.93 0.04
N SER A 119 0.90 -18.93 -0.23
CA SER A 119 1.80 -17.81 0.04
C SER A 119 1.95 -16.84 -1.13
N ALA A 120 2.22 -15.57 -0.82
CA ALA A 120 2.64 -14.57 -1.80
C ALA A 120 3.44 -13.45 -1.11
N THR A 121 4.30 -12.78 -1.87
CA THR A 121 4.97 -11.55 -1.42
C THR A 121 4.74 -10.44 -2.43
N PHE A 122 4.36 -9.27 -1.93
CA PHE A 122 4.13 -8.04 -2.68
C PHE A 122 5.15 -6.99 -2.25
N ARG A 123 5.65 -6.20 -3.20
CA ARG A 123 6.61 -5.13 -2.95
C ARG A 123 6.25 -3.88 -3.72
N THR A 124 6.27 -2.75 -3.02
CA THR A 124 5.91 -1.46 -3.62
C THR A 124 6.95 -0.40 -3.30
N PHE A 125 7.03 0.59 -4.18
CA PHE A 125 7.61 1.89 -3.89
C PHE A 125 6.62 2.95 -4.35
N VAL A 126 6.24 3.85 -3.44
CA VAL A 126 5.36 4.97 -3.73
C VAL A 126 6.13 6.27 -3.50
N PRO A 127 6.44 7.04 -4.56
CA PRO A 127 7.16 8.30 -4.41
C PRO A 127 6.28 9.36 -3.75
N ALA A 128 6.91 10.30 -3.06
CA ALA A 128 6.26 11.54 -2.65
C ALA A 128 5.81 12.34 -3.88
N GLY A 129 4.66 13.00 -3.77
CA GLY A 129 4.05 13.78 -4.84
C GLY A 129 2.96 13.03 -5.59
N ALA A 130 2.65 13.53 -6.79
CA ALA A 130 1.52 13.09 -7.61
C ALA A 130 1.62 11.60 -7.95
N LEU A 131 0.48 10.90 -7.86
CA LEU A 131 0.36 9.48 -8.12
C LEU A 131 -0.48 9.28 -9.38
N GLU A 132 0.18 8.98 -10.50
CA GLU A 132 -0.53 8.77 -11.77
C GLU A 132 -1.47 7.56 -11.67
N GLY A 133 -2.72 7.75 -12.07
CA GLY A 133 -3.74 6.69 -12.04
C GLY A 133 -4.23 6.32 -10.64
N SER A 134 -3.91 7.11 -9.61
CA SER A 134 -4.49 6.93 -8.29
C SER A 134 -6.00 7.22 -8.30
N TRP A 135 -6.68 6.72 -7.27
CA TRP A 135 -8.14 6.74 -7.25
C TRP A 135 -8.72 8.13 -6.96
N MET A 136 -8.07 8.92 -6.11
CA MET A 136 -8.53 10.24 -5.68
C MET A 136 -7.66 11.39 -6.20
N GLY A 137 -6.42 11.13 -6.59
CA GLY A 137 -5.51 12.16 -7.09
C GLY A 137 -4.97 13.10 -6.01
N ASN A 138 -5.08 12.70 -4.73
CA ASN A 138 -4.65 13.47 -3.57
C ASN A 138 -3.15 13.34 -3.25
N ALA A 139 -2.43 12.44 -3.92
CA ALA A 139 -0.98 12.31 -3.86
C ALA A 139 -0.44 11.80 -2.50
N LEU A 140 0.87 11.51 -2.43
CA LEU A 140 1.58 11.27 -1.17
C LEU A 140 2.31 12.56 -0.74
N LYS A 141 1.79 13.29 0.24
CA LYS A 141 2.28 14.63 0.64
C LYS A 141 3.14 14.62 1.89
N ASP A 142 2.84 13.74 2.84
CA ASP A 142 3.63 13.57 4.08
C ASP A 142 4.08 12.10 4.24
N PRO A 143 5.08 11.63 3.47
CA PRO A 143 5.51 10.24 3.53
C PRO A 143 6.02 9.79 4.90
N MET A 144 6.42 10.70 5.78
CA MET A 144 6.93 10.36 7.12
C MET A 144 5.88 10.53 8.21
N GLY A 145 4.71 11.08 7.91
CA GLY A 145 3.64 11.30 8.86
C GLY A 145 2.28 10.75 8.46
N ALA A 146 2.18 10.13 7.29
CA ALA A 146 0.96 9.49 6.81
C ALA A 146 0.59 8.26 7.66
N GLU A 147 -0.67 7.87 7.59
CA GLU A 147 -1.07 6.49 7.84
C GLU A 147 -1.13 5.76 6.50
N VAL A 148 -0.58 4.55 6.44
CA VAL A 148 -0.50 3.76 5.20
C VAL A 148 -1.16 2.41 5.42
N HIS A 149 -2.06 2.02 4.52
CA HIS A 149 -2.63 0.67 4.52
C HIS A 149 -2.16 -0.08 3.27
N PHE A 150 -1.73 -1.32 3.47
CA PHE A 150 -1.66 -2.28 2.37
C PHE A 150 -2.93 -3.12 2.41
N ALA A 151 -3.62 -3.22 1.28
CA ALA A 151 -4.86 -3.98 1.18
C ALA A 151 -4.83 -4.88 -0.05
N LEU A 152 -5.01 -6.19 0.17
CA LEU A 152 -5.04 -7.18 -0.90
C LEU A 152 -6.46 -7.31 -1.47
N HIS A 153 -6.56 -7.27 -2.78
CA HIS A 153 -7.76 -7.60 -3.53
C HIS A 153 -7.58 -8.95 -4.24
N ASP A 154 -8.46 -9.91 -3.95
CA ASP A 154 -8.55 -11.22 -4.61
C ASP A 154 -9.33 -11.06 -5.91
N HIS A 155 -8.64 -11.20 -7.04
CA HIS A 155 -9.24 -11.16 -8.38
C HIS A 155 -9.86 -12.50 -8.78
N GLY A 156 -9.77 -13.54 -7.94
CA GLY A 156 -10.23 -14.89 -8.25
C GLY A 156 -9.21 -15.72 -9.05
N PRO A 157 -9.63 -16.89 -9.56
CA PRO A 157 -8.81 -17.72 -10.42
C PRO A 157 -8.33 -16.97 -11.67
N MET A 158 -7.11 -17.26 -12.11
CA MET A 158 -6.55 -16.69 -13.33
C MET A 158 -7.47 -16.90 -14.54
N ILE A 159 -7.66 -15.83 -15.32
CA ILE A 159 -8.39 -15.85 -16.58
C ILE A 159 -7.39 -15.72 -17.73
N GLU A 160 -7.42 -16.70 -18.64
CA GLU A 160 -6.58 -16.67 -19.83
C GLU A 160 -6.84 -15.40 -20.66
N GLY A 161 -5.78 -14.70 -21.05
CA GLY A 161 -5.86 -13.45 -21.79
C GLY A 161 -6.16 -12.20 -20.95
N GLN A 162 -6.53 -12.32 -19.68
CA GLN A 162 -6.74 -11.16 -18.78
C GLN A 162 -5.70 -11.03 -17.67
N LEU A 163 -4.84 -12.03 -17.47
CA LEU A 163 -3.85 -12.05 -16.39
C LEU A 163 -3.03 -10.74 -16.24
N PRO A 164 -2.51 -10.10 -17.31
CA PRO A 164 -1.74 -8.85 -17.15
C PRO A 164 -2.55 -7.73 -16.48
N GLU A 165 -3.84 -7.59 -16.83
CA GLU A 165 -4.71 -6.60 -16.20
C GLU A 165 -5.12 -7.04 -14.78
N MET A 166 -5.38 -8.33 -14.55
CA MET A 166 -5.70 -8.85 -13.20
C MET A 166 -4.55 -8.64 -12.21
N LEU A 167 -3.31 -8.54 -12.68
CA LEU A 167 -2.14 -8.26 -11.85
C LEU A 167 -1.91 -6.78 -11.59
N THR A 168 -2.57 -5.86 -12.30
CA THR A 168 -2.18 -4.43 -12.29
C THR A 168 -3.35 -3.46 -12.13
N THR A 169 -4.58 -3.95 -12.12
CA THR A 169 -5.77 -3.09 -12.14
C THR A 169 -6.79 -3.56 -11.10
N ALA A 170 -7.65 -2.66 -10.63
CA ALA A 170 -8.55 -2.91 -9.50
C ALA A 170 -9.73 -3.82 -9.88
N ARG A 171 -10.19 -3.74 -11.12
CA ARG A 171 -11.40 -4.43 -11.59
C ARG A 171 -11.13 -5.68 -12.42
N ALA A 172 -9.96 -5.81 -13.02
CA ALA A 172 -9.80 -6.84 -14.05
C ALA A 172 -10.15 -8.25 -13.54
N GLY A 173 -10.94 -8.97 -14.33
CA GLY A 173 -11.43 -10.30 -13.98
C GLY A 173 -12.68 -10.33 -13.08
N CYS A 174 -13.07 -9.21 -12.49
CA CYS A 174 -14.18 -9.12 -11.54
C CYS A 174 -15.53 -8.88 -12.21
N THR A 175 -16.59 -9.42 -11.61
CA THR A 175 -17.96 -8.97 -11.90
C THR A 175 -18.23 -7.63 -11.22
N ASP A 176 -19.13 -6.82 -11.77
CA ASP A 176 -19.47 -5.51 -11.21
C ASP A 176 -20.11 -5.62 -9.83
N GLU A 177 -20.87 -6.70 -9.57
CA GLU A 177 -21.52 -6.97 -8.29
C GLU A 177 -20.52 -7.30 -7.18
N SER A 178 -19.34 -7.81 -7.54
CA SER A 178 -18.31 -8.21 -6.57
C SER A 178 -17.44 -7.05 -6.07
N LEU A 179 -17.46 -5.92 -6.79
CA LEU A 179 -16.67 -4.75 -6.41
C LEU A 179 -17.24 -4.08 -5.15
N PRO A 180 -16.41 -3.69 -4.17
CA PRO A 180 -16.87 -3.02 -2.97
C PRO A 180 -17.69 -1.77 -3.27
N ALA A 181 -18.86 -1.62 -2.63
CA ALA A 181 -19.83 -0.56 -2.92
C ALA A 181 -19.21 0.86 -2.87
N GLY A 182 -18.33 1.12 -1.89
CA GLY A 182 -17.71 2.44 -1.69
C GLY A 182 -16.54 2.77 -2.64
N TRP A 183 -16.16 1.89 -3.56
CA TRP A 183 -15.10 2.21 -4.51
C TRP A 183 -15.52 3.32 -5.49
N PRO A 184 -14.63 4.29 -5.75
CA PRO A 184 -14.89 5.38 -6.69
C PRO A 184 -14.94 4.88 -8.14
N ASP A 185 -15.51 5.70 -9.03
CA ASP A 185 -15.61 5.38 -10.46
C ASP A 185 -14.25 5.10 -11.11
N SER A 186 -13.19 5.79 -10.66
CA SER A 186 -11.82 5.57 -11.11
C SER A 186 -11.37 4.11 -10.88
N ALA A 187 -11.63 3.56 -9.69
CA ALA A 187 -11.35 2.17 -9.37
C ALA A 187 -12.26 1.21 -10.14
N ARG A 188 -13.55 1.53 -10.24
CA ARG A 188 -14.55 0.71 -10.95
C ARG A 188 -14.37 0.69 -12.46
N ALA A 189 -13.66 1.64 -13.03
CA ALA A 189 -13.33 1.65 -14.47
C ALA A 189 -11.94 1.03 -14.76
N ASN A 190 -11.15 0.70 -13.74
CA ASN A 190 -9.77 0.29 -13.89
C ASN A 190 -9.66 -1.21 -14.17
N GLY A 191 -9.74 -1.59 -15.46
CA GLY A 191 -9.56 -2.97 -15.94
C GLY A 191 -10.82 -3.59 -16.54
N ALA A 192 -10.63 -4.56 -17.44
CA ALA A 192 -11.71 -5.25 -18.13
C ALA A 192 -12.49 -6.21 -17.22
N THR A 193 -13.82 -6.26 -17.34
CA THR A 193 -14.64 -7.15 -16.52
C THR A 193 -14.33 -8.62 -16.77
N GLY A 194 -14.61 -9.45 -15.78
CA GLY A 194 -14.58 -10.89 -15.91
C GLY A 194 -15.65 -11.57 -15.04
N PRO A 195 -15.62 -12.92 -14.97
CA PRO A 195 -16.62 -13.71 -14.28
C PRO A 195 -16.36 -13.92 -12.79
N ASN A 196 -15.22 -13.45 -12.24
CA ASN A 196 -14.83 -13.79 -10.88
C ASN A 196 -15.57 -12.95 -9.84
N ALA A 197 -15.99 -13.61 -8.76
CA ALA A 197 -16.47 -12.93 -7.56
C ALA A 197 -15.26 -12.47 -6.73
N CYS A 198 -14.83 -11.25 -6.98
CA CYS A 198 -13.69 -10.64 -6.30
C CYS A 198 -14.04 -10.14 -4.90
N GLN A 199 -13.02 -9.96 -4.05
CA GLN A 199 -13.19 -9.44 -2.71
C GLN A 199 -11.87 -8.92 -2.13
N MET A 200 -11.96 -8.06 -1.12
CA MET A 200 -10.80 -7.74 -0.29
C MET A 200 -10.43 -8.96 0.57
N ALA A 201 -9.15 -9.31 0.62
CA ALA A 201 -8.68 -10.55 1.23
C ALA A 201 -7.99 -10.33 2.58
N GLN A 202 -6.99 -9.46 2.61
CA GLN A 202 -6.14 -9.21 3.78
C GLN A 202 -5.65 -7.77 3.75
N PHE A 203 -5.19 -7.27 4.89
CA PHE A 203 -4.65 -5.91 4.98
C PHE A 203 -3.63 -5.78 6.11
N SER A 204 -2.86 -4.70 6.09
CA SER A 204 -1.99 -4.25 7.18
C SER A 204 -2.02 -2.73 7.28
N ILE A 205 -1.82 -2.20 8.48
CA ILE A 205 -1.93 -0.77 8.76
C ILE A 205 -0.65 -0.29 9.44
N PHE A 206 -0.03 0.74 8.88
CA PHE A 206 1.15 1.40 9.42
C PHE A 206 0.79 2.80 9.88
N LYS A 207 0.89 3.03 11.19
CA LYS A 207 0.77 4.36 11.78
C LYS A 207 2.17 4.92 11.97
N GLN A 208 2.49 5.98 11.23
CA GLN A 208 3.81 6.60 11.31
C GLN A 208 3.92 7.61 12.45
N LYS A 209 2.79 7.96 13.09
CA LYS A 209 2.68 8.81 14.28
C LYS A 209 1.67 8.24 15.28
#